data_AF-A0A1Q6ZY56-F1
#
_entry.id   AF-A0A1Q6ZY56-F1
#
_cell.length_a   1.000
_cell.length_b   1.000
_cell.length_c   1.000
_cell.angle_alpha   90.00
_cell.angle_beta   90.00
_cell.angle_gamma   90.00
#
_symmetry.space_group_name_H-M   'P 1'
#
loop_
_entity.id
_entity.type
_entity.pdbx_description
1 polymer ?
#
loop_
_entity_poly.entity_id
_entity_poly.type
_entity_poly.pdbx_seq_one_letter_code
_entity_poly.pdbx_strand_id
1 'polypeptide(L)'
;MAQVELASGRRIRQSSGFALWFTGLSGAGKSTLAAAVSQELRRHGRAVEVLDGDEVRQNLSKGLGFSRADRDTNIRRIGYVAKLLARNGVAVITAAISPYRAIREEVRHEIGAFVEVYVKASLEECIRRDTKGLYRRALA
;
A
#
# COMPACT_ATOMS: atom_id res chain seq x y z
N MET A 1 30.29 -11.14 -4.48
CA MET A 1 28.94 -10.70 -4.90
C MET A 1 28.83 -10.91 -6.40
N ALA A 2 27.99 -11.86 -6.84
CA ALA A 2 27.82 -12.13 -8.27
C ALA A 2 27.06 -10.97 -8.93
N GLN A 3 27.66 -10.34 -9.94
CA GLN A 3 26.98 -9.37 -10.80
C GLN A 3 26.20 -10.15 -11.85
N VAL A 4 24.87 -10.17 -11.72
CA VAL A 4 23.98 -10.74 -12.74
C VAL A 4 23.68 -9.64 -13.75
N GLU A 5 24.02 -9.90 -15.01
CA GLU A 5 23.75 -9.02 -16.14
C GLU A 5 22.53 -9.56 -16.88
N LEU A 6 21.51 -8.72 -17.09
CA LEU A 6 20.37 -9.10 -17.92
C LEU A 6 20.82 -9.18 -19.40
N ALA A 7 20.16 -10.00 -20.22
CA ALA A 7 20.42 -10.09 -21.66
C ALA A 7 20.33 -8.74 -22.41
N SER A 8 19.73 -7.72 -21.79
CA SER A 8 19.66 -6.34 -22.28
C SER A 8 20.85 -5.45 -21.88
N GLY A 9 21.90 -5.99 -21.26
CA GLY A 9 23.07 -5.23 -20.78
C GLY A 9 22.78 -4.33 -19.56
N ARG A 10 21.60 -4.48 -18.94
CA ARG A 10 21.22 -3.70 -17.76
C ARG A 10 21.79 -4.33 -16.50
N ARG A 11 22.64 -3.59 -15.78
CA ARG A 11 23.10 -3.96 -14.43
C ARG A 11 21.94 -3.95 -13.43
N ILE A 12 21.85 -4.98 -12.59
CA ILE A 12 20.93 -4.99 -11.44
C ILE A 12 21.48 -4.02 -10.38
N ARG A 13 20.83 -2.87 -10.22
CA ARG A 13 21.11 -1.95 -9.10
C ARG A 13 20.58 -2.57 -7.81
N GLN A 14 21.46 -2.77 -6.83
CA GLN A 14 21.09 -3.14 -5.47
C GLN A 14 20.58 -1.88 -4.75
N SER A 15 19.28 -1.58 -4.85
CA SER A 15 18.64 -0.56 -4.01
C SER A 15 18.04 -1.22 -2.77
N SER A 16 18.18 -0.61 -1.60
CA SER A 16 17.39 -1.00 -0.43
C SER A 16 15.92 -0.68 -0.69
N GLY A 17 15.07 -1.72 -0.65
CA GLY A 17 13.62 -1.56 -0.73
C GLY A 17 13.03 -1.20 0.63
N PHE A 18 11.81 -0.69 0.62
CA PHE A 18 11.07 -0.31 1.82
C PHE A 18 9.57 -0.27 1.51
N ALA A 19 8.75 -0.23 2.56
CA ALA A 19 7.31 0.01 2.43
C ALA A 19 6.93 1.39 2.96
N LEU A 20 6.32 2.21 2.12
CA LEU A 20 5.59 3.43 2.49
C LEU A 20 4.11 3.11 2.63
N TRP A 21 3.63 3.13 3.86
CA TRP A 21 2.30 2.65 4.22
C TRP A 21 1.34 3.79 4.52
N PHE A 22 0.52 4.17 3.54
CA PHE A 22 -0.58 5.11 3.78
C PHE A 22 -1.76 4.42 4.45
N THR A 23 -2.22 4.99 5.56
CA THR A 23 -3.42 4.57 6.30
C THR A 23 -4.37 5.75 6.52
N GLY A 24 -5.67 5.50 6.66
CA GLY A 24 -6.69 6.55 6.81
C GLY A 24 -8.02 6.23 6.13
N LEU A 25 -9.03 7.08 6.37
CA LEU A 25 -10.40 6.89 5.90
C LEU A 25 -10.51 6.77 4.37
N SER A 26 -11.56 6.12 3.88
CA SER A 26 -11.91 6.20 2.45
C SER A 26 -12.13 7.68 2.08
N GLY A 27 -11.71 8.12 0.90
CA GLY A 27 -11.79 9.54 0.51
C GLY A 27 -10.75 10.48 1.15
N ALA A 28 -9.88 10.00 2.04
CA ALA A 28 -8.86 10.84 2.68
C ALA A 28 -7.73 11.33 1.73
N GLY A 29 -7.58 10.72 0.56
CA GLY A 29 -6.55 11.11 -0.44
C GLY A 29 -5.34 10.17 -0.53
N LYS A 30 -5.37 8.99 0.09
CA LYS A 30 -4.26 8.01 0.08
C LYS A 30 -3.79 7.64 -1.33
N SER A 31 -4.70 7.23 -2.22
CA SER A 31 -4.32 6.80 -3.59
C SER A 31 -3.79 7.98 -4.41
N THR A 32 -4.28 9.21 -4.19
CA THR A 32 -3.74 10.43 -4.82
C THR A 32 -2.29 10.69 -4.38
N LEU A 33 -2.01 10.63 -3.08
CA LEU A 33 -0.65 10.79 -2.56
C LEU A 33 0.27 9.65 -3.02
N ALA A 34 -0.23 8.41 -3.03
CA ALA A 34 0.51 7.26 -3.52
C ALA A 34 0.92 7.42 -4.99
N ALA A 35 0.02 7.90 -5.84
CA ALA A 35 0.33 8.19 -7.23
C ALA A 35 1.45 9.25 -7.37
N ALA A 36 1.32 10.39 -6.68
CA ALA A 36 2.31 11.46 -6.72
C ALA A 36 3.69 11.01 -6.21
N VAL A 37 3.74 10.36 -5.05
CA VAL A 37 5.00 9.85 -4.49
C VAL A 37 5.61 8.77 -5.40
N SER A 38 4.78 7.91 -6.01
CA SER A 38 5.28 6.87 -6.92
C SER A 38 5.96 7.46 -8.15
N GLN A 39 5.42 8.55 -8.71
CA GLN A 39 6.03 9.24 -9.84
C GLN A 39 7.37 9.85 -9.44
N GLU A 40 7.42 10.50 -8.28
CA GLU A 40 8.65 11.13 -7.81
C GLU A 40 9.75 10.09 -7.56
N LEU A 41 9.46 8.99 -6.85
CA LEU A 41 10.44 7.93 -6.62
C LEU A 41 10.94 7.30 -7.94
N ARG A 42 10.07 7.12 -8.94
CA ARG A 42 10.46 6.63 -10.27
C ARG A 42 11.38 7.63 -10.98
N ARG A 43 11.14 8.95 -10.87
CA ARG A 43 12.04 9.99 -11.40
C ARG A 43 13.44 9.92 -10.78
N HIS A 44 13.54 9.51 -9.52
CA HIS A 44 14.83 9.23 -8.83
C HIS A 44 15.42 7.85 -9.15
N GLY A 45 14.90 7.14 -10.16
CA GLY A 45 15.44 5.87 -10.64
C GLY A 45 15.18 4.68 -9.72
N ARG A 46 14.17 4.75 -8.84
CA ARG A 46 13.75 3.62 -7.99
C ARG A 46 12.78 2.71 -8.73
N ALA A 47 12.89 1.40 -8.51
CA ALA A 47 11.80 0.47 -8.78
C ALA A 47 10.68 0.72 -7.76
N VAL A 48 9.45 0.93 -8.24
CA VAL A 48 8.31 1.32 -7.40
C VAL A 48 7.09 0.51 -7.78
N GLU A 49 6.43 -0.05 -6.77
CA GLU A 49 5.15 -0.75 -6.92
C GLU A 49 4.10 -0.13 -6.00
N VAL A 50 2.86 0.01 -6.49
CA VAL A 50 1.76 0.57 -5.72
C VAL A 50 0.75 -0.54 -5.42
N LEU A 51 0.57 -0.87 -4.15
CA LEU A 51 -0.45 -1.82 -3.69
C LEU A 51 -1.68 -1.03 -3.23
N ASP A 52 -2.59 -0.73 -4.17
CA ASP A 52 -3.87 -0.09 -3.85
C ASP A 52 -4.84 -1.08 -3.20
N GLY A 53 -5.53 -0.64 -2.14
CA GLY A 53 -6.42 -1.50 -1.37
C GLY A 53 -7.60 -2.06 -2.18
N ASP A 54 -8.08 -1.37 -3.22
CA ASP A 54 -9.16 -1.85 -4.07
C ASP A 54 -8.67 -2.89 -5.07
N GLU A 55 -7.53 -2.63 -5.73
CA GLU A 55 -6.92 -3.55 -6.69
C GLU A 55 -6.53 -4.86 -6.01
N VAL A 56 -5.89 -4.79 -4.84
CA VAL A 56 -5.57 -5.97 -4.04
C VAL A 56 -6.84 -6.71 -3.63
N ARG A 57 -7.91 -5.98 -3.29
CA ARG A 57 -9.18 -6.60 -2.93
C ARG A 57 -9.81 -7.37 -4.10
N GLN A 58 -9.70 -6.85 -5.31
CA GLN A 58 -10.22 -7.49 -6.51
C GLN A 58 -9.41 -8.73 -6.91
N ASN A 59 -8.09 -8.66 -6.79
CA ASN A 59 -7.19 -9.68 -7.37
C ASN A 59 -6.68 -10.71 -6.36
N LEU A 60 -6.40 -10.32 -5.11
CA LEU A 60 -5.78 -11.19 -4.10
C LEU A 60 -6.68 -11.45 -2.90
N SER A 61 -7.71 -10.64 -2.69
CA SER A 61 -8.65 -10.79 -1.57
C SER A 61 -10.11 -10.94 -2.01
N LYS A 62 -10.33 -11.48 -3.21
CA LYS A 62 -11.66 -11.84 -3.69
C LYS A 62 -12.31 -12.81 -2.72
N GLY A 63 -13.59 -12.57 -2.40
CA GLY A 63 -14.36 -13.37 -1.44
C GLY A 63 -14.30 -12.88 0.02
N LEU A 64 -13.38 -12.00 0.39
CA LEU A 64 -13.38 -11.43 1.74
C LEU A 64 -14.52 -10.41 1.93
N GLY A 65 -15.26 -10.56 3.03
CA GLY A 65 -16.28 -9.62 3.49
C GLY A 65 -15.69 -8.36 4.12
N PHE A 66 -16.49 -7.60 4.88
CA PHE A 66 -16.05 -6.37 5.55
C PHE A 66 -15.92 -6.51 7.08
N SER A 67 -15.94 -7.76 7.57
CA SER A 67 -15.72 -8.05 8.98
C SER A 67 -14.33 -7.62 9.43
N ARG A 68 -14.13 -7.51 10.75
CA ARG A 68 -12.79 -7.23 11.30
C ARG A 68 -11.76 -8.28 10.83
N ALA A 69 -12.09 -9.56 10.93
CA ALA A 69 -11.21 -10.65 10.52
C ALA A 69 -10.86 -10.60 9.02
N ASP A 70 -11.83 -10.28 8.17
CA ASP A 70 -11.59 -10.10 6.73
C ASP A 70 -10.67 -8.92 6.43
N ARG A 71 -10.87 -7.80 7.14
CA ARG A 71 -10.01 -6.61 7.02
C ARG A 71 -8.59 -6.92 7.46
N ASP A 72 -8.44 -7.60 8.60
CA ASP A 72 -7.13 -8.01 9.12
C ASP A 72 -6.43 -8.93 8.12
N THR A 73 -7.15 -9.93 7.58
CA THR A 73 -6.63 -10.84 6.54
C THR A 73 -6.21 -10.10 5.27
N ASN A 74 -7.01 -9.14 4.80
CA ASN A 74 -6.65 -8.32 3.65
C ASN A 74 -5.36 -7.52 3.90
N ILE A 75 -5.21 -6.93 5.08
CA ILE A 75 -3.99 -6.18 5.43
C ILE A 75 -2.77 -7.12 5.52
N ARG A 76 -2.90 -8.31 6.09
CA ARG A 76 -1.82 -9.32 6.10
C ARG A 76 -1.40 -9.72 4.69
N ARG A 77 -2.36 -9.91 3.76
CA ARG A 77 -2.06 -10.22 2.36
C ARG A 77 -1.29 -9.09 1.67
N ILE A 78 -1.70 -7.84 1.87
CA ILE A 78 -0.95 -6.66 1.39
C ILE A 78 0.46 -6.65 2.00
N GLY A 79 0.56 -6.85 3.32
CA GLY A 79 1.83 -6.86 4.04
C GLY A 79 2.80 -7.93 3.52
N TYR A 80 2.29 -9.14 3.27
CA TYR A 80 3.08 -10.24 2.69
C TYR A 80 3.66 -9.87 1.32
N VAL A 81 2.84 -9.35 0.40
CA VAL A 81 3.31 -8.91 -0.92
C VAL A 81 4.30 -7.76 -0.79
N ALA A 82 4.02 -6.78 0.07
CA ALA A 82 4.91 -5.66 0.31
C ALA A 82 6.28 -6.10 0.82
N LYS A 83 6.33 -7.05 1.76
CA LYS A 83 7.56 -7.67 2.25
C LYS A 83 8.34 -8.35 1.13
N LEU A 84 7.68 -9.14 0.28
CA LEU A 84 8.31 -9.85 -0.83
C LEU A 84 8.94 -8.88 -1.85
N LEU A 85 8.30 -7.75 -2.12
CA LEU A 85 8.80 -6.75 -3.05
C LEU A 85 9.92 -5.91 -2.41
N ALA A 86 9.74 -5.46 -1.16
CA ALA A 86 10.71 -4.65 -0.44
C ALA A 86 12.05 -5.39 -0.25
N ARG A 87 12.03 -6.69 0.09
CA ARG A 87 13.25 -7.51 0.19
C ARG A 87 14.01 -7.66 -1.15
N ASN A 88 13.33 -7.43 -2.27
CA ASN A 88 13.91 -7.44 -3.62
C ASN A 88 14.26 -6.02 -4.12
N GLY A 89 14.34 -5.04 -3.22
CA GLY A 89 14.83 -3.70 -3.53
C GLY A 89 13.78 -2.73 -4.09
N VAL A 90 12.50 -3.12 -4.10
CA VAL A 90 11.40 -2.29 -4.57
C VAL A 90 10.95 -1.33 -3.46
N ALA A 91 10.69 -0.07 -3.81
CA ALA A 91 9.97 0.86 -2.96
C ALA A 91 8.46 0.60 -3.12
N VAL A 92 7.87 -0.08 -2.14
CA VAL A 92 6.46 -0.43 -2.14
C VAL A 92 5.65 0.70 -1.51
N ILE A 93 4.61 1.15 -2.18
CA ILE A 93 3.68 2.15 -1.64
C ILE A 93 2.33 1.49 -1.47
N THR A 94 1.77 1.48 -0.27
CA THR A 94 0.44 0.90 -0.03
C THR A 94 -0.58 2.00 0.21
N ALA A 95 -1.77 1.88 -0.39
CA ALA A 95 -2.88 2.80 -0.19
C ALA A 95 -4.14 2.06 0.30
N ALA A 96 -4.14 1.64 1.57
CA ALA A 96 -5.22 0.86 2.17
C ALA A 96 -5.83 1.56 3.40
N ILE A 97 -7.09 1.30 3.73
CA ILE A 97 -7.71 1.90 4.93
C ILE A 97 -6.99 1.45 6.20
N SER A 98 -6.63 0.15 6.29
CA SER A 98 -5.84 -0.45 7.38
C SER A 98 -6.18 0.07 8.79
N PRO A 99 -7.46 -0.02 9.23
CA PRO A 99 -7.95 0.76 10.36
C PRO A 99 -7.37 0.32 11.72
N TYR A 100 -6.98 -0.94 11.87
CA TYR A 100 -6.56 -1.50 13.14
C TYR A 100 -5.04 -1.42 13.31
N ARG A 101 -4.60 -0.70 14.34
CA ARG A 101 -3.18 -0.50 14.64
C ARG A 101 -2.43 -1.81 14.85
N ALA A 102 -3.01 -2.76 15.58
CA ALA A 102 -2.37 -4.04 15.88
C ALA A 102 -1.87 -4.76 14.61
N ILE A 103 -2.67 -4.79 13.55
CA ILE A 103 -2.29 -5.43 12.28
C ILE A 103 -1.24 -4.61 11.52
N ARG A 104 -1.27 -3.28 11.63
CA ARG A 104 -0.23 -2.43 11.02
C ARG A 104 1.12 -2.64 11.72
N GLU A 105 1.15 -2.81 13.03
CA GLU A 105 2.37 -3.11 13.79
C GLU A 105 2.90 -4.52 13.44
N GLU A 106 2.02 -5.52 13.30
CA GLU A 106 2.37 -6.86 12.82
C GLU A 106 3.10 -6.78 11.46
N VAL A 107 2.49 -6.10 10.48
CA VAL A 107 3.06 -5.92 9.14
C VAL A 107 4.36 -5.09 9.17
N ARG A 108 4.42 -4.03 9.98
CA ARG A 108 5.64 -3.23 10.18
C ARG A 108 6.80 -4.11 10.64
N HIS A 109 6.56 -4.95 11.64
CA HIS A 109 7.58 -5.83 12.20
C HIS A 109 8.06 -6.88 11.19
N GLU A 110 7.18 -7.39 10.35
CA GLU A 110 7.55 -8.35 9.30
C GLU A 110 8.38 -7.74 8.16
N ILE A 111 8.14 -6.47 7.82
CA ILE A 111 8.83 -5.77 6.71
C ILE A 111 10.16 -5.17 7.17
N GLY A 112 10.23 -4.63 8.39
CA GLY A 112 11.39 -3.93 8.92
C GLY A 112 11.55 -2.51 8.37
N ALA A 113 11.95 -2.37 7.10
CA ALA A 113 12.09 -1.07 6.44
C ALA A 113 10.72 -0.46 6.09
N PHE A 114 10.06 0.14 7.08
CA PHE A 114 8.66 0.50 7.02
C PHE A 114 8.39 1.93 7.53
N VAL A 115 7.72 2.73 6.70
CA VAL A 115 7.32 4.11 6.99
C VAL A 115 5.79 4.17 6.97
N GLU A 116 5.16 4.47 8.10
CA GLU A 116 3.71 4.65 8.17
C GLU A 116 3.35 6.13 8.05
N VAL A 117 2.35 6.44 7.21
CA VAL A 117 1.83 7.78 7.04
C VAL A 117 0.31 7.76 7.22
N TYR A 118 -0.15 8.44 8.27
CA TYR A 118 -1.57 8.65 8.50
C TYR A 118 -2.08 9.83 7.67
N VAL A 119 -2.90 9.54 6.65
CA VAL A 119 -3.55 10.54 5.83
C VAL A 119 -4.83 10.98 6.54
N LYS A 120 -4.71 12.06 7.31
CA LYS A 120 -5.79 12.60 8.14
C LYS A 120 -6.69 13.51 7.31
N ALA A 121 -7.99 13.18 7.30
CA ALA A 121 -9.08 14.03 6.82
C ALA A 121 -10.28 13.83 7.76
N SER A 122 -11.15 14.84 7.90
CA SER A 122 -12.36 14.70 8.71
C SER A 122 -13.33 13.70 8.05
N LEU A 123 -14.17 13.06 8.87
CA LEU A 123 -15.21 12.16 8.35
C LEU A 123 -16.16 12.93 7.42
N GLU A 124 -16.56 14.14 7.80
CA GLU A 124 -17.41 15.03 7.00
C GLU A 124 -16.83 15.27 5.62
N GLU A 125 -15.53 15.59 5.53
CA GLU A 125 -14.87 15.83 4.26
C GLU A 125 -14.77 14.55 3.42
N CYS A 126 -14.51 13.40 4.06
CA CYS A 126 -14.52 12.10 3.38
C CYS A 126 -15.92 11.74 2.83
N ILE A 127 -16.99 12.02 3.58
CA ILE A 127 -18.38 11.84 3.15
C ILE A 127 -18.72 12.80 2.01
N ARG A 128 -18.30 14.07 2.11
CA ARG A 128 -18.52 15.07 1.06
C ARG A 128 -17.86 14.65 -0.27
N ARG A 129 -16.67 14.05 -0.20
CA ARG A 129 -15.93 13.57 -1.38
C ARG A 129 -16.52 12.30 -1.96
N ASP A 130 -16.89 11.33 -1.10
CA ASP A 130 -17.42 9.99 -1.40
C ASP A 130 -17.10 9.44 -2.80
N THR A 131 -15.82 9.44 -3.18
CA THR A 131 -15.38 9.17 -4.56
C THR A 131 -15.71 7.76 -5.06
N LYS A 132 -16.14 6.87 -4.15
CA LYS A 132 -16.48 5.47 -4.39
C LYS A 132 -17.94 5.14 -4.07
N GLY A 133 -18.74 6.12 -3.64
CA GLY A 133 -20.13 5.90 -3.20
C GLY A 133 -20.26 5.04 -1.94
N LEU A 134 -19.18 4.85 -1.17
CA LEU A 134 -19.15 3.96 -0.02
C LEU A 134 -19.89 4.56 1.17
N TYR A 135 -19.78 5.88 1.37
CA TYR A 135 -20.46 6.56 2.47
C TYR A 135 -21.97 6.64 2.20
N ARG A 136 -22.37 6.98 0.97
CA ARG A 136 -23.78 6.94 0.57
C ARG A 136 -24.42 5.58 0.82
N ARG A 137 -23.72 4.49 0.49
CA ARG A 137 -24.23 3.12 0.69
C ARG A 137 -24.30 2.69 2.17
N ALA A 138 -23.48 3.28 3.03
CA ALA A 138 -23.43 2.94 4.45
C ALA A 138 -24.42 3.76 5.29
N LEU A 139 -24.84 4.94 4.79
CA LEU A 139 -25.78 5.85 5.45
C LEU A 139 -27.22 5.72 4.93
N ALA A 140 -27.43 4.94 3.87
CA ALA A 140 -28.75 4.56 3.36
C ALA A 140 -29.29 3.35 4.12
#